data_AF-A0A418V267-F1
#
_entry.id   AF-A0A418V267-F1
#
_cell.length_a   1.000
_cell.length_b   1.000
_cell.length_c   1.000
_cell.angle_alpha   90.00
_cell.angle_beta   90.00
_cell.angle_gamma   90.00
#
_symmetry.space_group_name_H-M   'P 1'
#
loop_
_entity.id
_entity.type
_entity.pdbx_description
1 polymer ?
#
loop_
_entity_poly.entity_id
_entity_poly.type
_entity_poly.pdbx_seq_one_letter_code
_entity_poly.pdbx_strand_id
1 'polypeptide(L)'
;MTSPGVLVLGSLNLDLILRVPHLPRAGETMHSVSLERQPGGKGANQAAACAALETRTVMLGAVGADEAGEVMRSALSASGVDVAAVRGQSGVATGQAYIHVAPDGENTITLHGGANQGVGEAELRALSAALHSAQVLLLQLEIPLPVNVEAARRARAAGVTVILDPAPATEVLPPQLLADVDILTPNEHEAVTLTGEKDAHAAAIRLFEQGVKNVILKRGSRGALLLNAENFREFGAPPVAVVSTVGAGDTFNRRPGECPGTRPDHRSGHVVCRAGRQSAGLPPGWIRAFAHAAGYRILSHRGSLTLPSHQQVLIENS
;
A
#
# COMPACT_ATOMS: atom_id res chain seq x y z
N MET A 1 -0.20 -4.58 -26.00
CA MET A 1 -1.33 -4.22 -25.11
C MET A 1 -0.78 -3.47 -23.93
N THR A 2 -1.41 -2.39 -23.50
CA THR A 2 -1.04 -1.67 -22.27
C THR A 2 -1.27 -2.54 -21.03
N SER A 3 -0.38 -2.47 -20.05
CA SER A 3 -0.60 -3.15 -18.75
C SER A 3 -1.84 -2.55 -18.09
N PRO A 4 -2.78 -3.36 -17.55
CA PRO A 4 -3.96 -2.84 -16.88
C PRO A 4 -3.55 -2.03 -15.64
N GLY A 5 -4.21 -0.89 -15.40
CA GLY A 5 -3.79 0.08 -14.40
C GLY A 5 -4.17 -0.26 -12.96
N VAL A 6 -3.42 0.32 -12.03
CA VAL A 6 -3.86 0.56 -10.65
C VAL A 6 -4.29 2.02 -10.55
N LEU A 7 -5.45 2.26 -9.94
CA LEU A 7 -5.84 3.59 -9.48
C LEU A 7 -5.65 3.62 -7.96
N VAL A 8 -5.07 4.71 -7.46
CA VAL A 8 -5.03 4.98 -6.01
C VAL A 8 -5.80 6.27 -5.80
N LEU A 9 -6.87 6.22 -5.01
CA LEU A 9 -7.58 7.42 -4.57
C LEU A 9 -7.34 7.57 -3.08
N GLY A 10 -6.66 8.64 -2.70
CA GLY A 10 -6.16 8.77 -1.34
C GLY A 10 -5.39 10.04 -1.06
N SER A 11 -4.63 9.97 0.04
CA SER A 11 -3.89 11.09 0.61
C SER A 11 -2.54 11.34 -0.05
N LEU A 12 -2.13 12.61 0.00
CA LEU A 12 -0.77 13.07 -0.20
C LEU A 12 -0.38 13.97 0.98
N ASN A 13 0.63 13.58 1.76
CA ASN A 13 1.15 14.38 2.87
C ASN A 13 2.63 14.70 2.63
N LEU A 14 3.07 15.91 3.00
CA LEU A 14 4.48 16.17 3.22
C LEU A 14 4.82 15.84 4.68
N ASP A 15 5.59 14.78 4.88
CA ASP A 15 5.99 14.32 6.21
C ASP A 15 7.18 15.16 6.71
N LEU A 16 7.01 15.74 7.89
CA LEU A 16 7.95 16.61 8.58
C LEU A 16 8.47 15.84 9.78
N ILE A 17 9.66 15.26 9.63
CA ILE A 17 10.25 14.34 10.61
C ILE A 17 11.23 15.13 11.48
N LEU A 18 10.85 15.35 12.74
CA LEU A 18 11.65 16.00 13.76
C LEU A 18 12.32 14.92 14.62
N ARG A 19 13.64 14.79 14.52
CA ARG A 19 14.39 13.96 15.49
C ARG A 19 14.50 14.72 16.80
N VAL A 20 14.15 14.09 17.92
CA VAL A 20 14.09 14.71 19.24
C VAL A 20 14.86 13.88 20.27
N PRO A 21 15.43 14.50 21.33
CA PRO A 21 16.07 13.75 22.42
C PRO A 21 15.15 12.75 23.13
N HIS A 22 13.85 13.07 23.21
CA HIS A 22 12.77 12.23 23.75
C HIS A 22 11.43 12.76 23.21
N LEU A 23 10.35 11.98 23.31
CA LEU A 23 9.02 12.42 22.87
C LEU A 23 8.48 13.56 23.76
N PRO A 24 8.02 14.69 23.18
CA PRO A 24 7.67 15.90 23.93
C PRO A 24 6.46 15.69 24.85
N ARG A 25 6.54 16.21 26.07
CA ARG A 25 5.48 16.14 27.08
C ARG A 25 4.56 17.37 27.04
N ALA A 26 3.38 17.26 27.66
CA ALA A 26 2.44 18.38 27.75
C ALA A 26 3.08 19.59 28.46
N GLY A 27 3.15 20.73 27.77
CA GLY A 27 3.79 21.96 28.27
C GLY A 27 5.31 22.02 28.11
N GLU A 28 5.94 21.02 27.50
CA GLU A 28 7.38 21.01 27.24
C GLU A 28 7.73 21.77 25.95
N THR A 29 8.82 22.55 26.00
CA THR A 29 9.43 23.19 24.82
C THR A 29 10.84 22.66 24.68
N MET A 30 11.18 22.12 23.50
CA MET A 30 12.49 21.52 23.24
C MET A 30 12.99 21.84 21.83
N HIS A 31 14.30 21.73 21.61
CA HIS A 31 14.90 21.81 20.27
C HIS A 31 14.92 20.42 19.61
N SER A 32 14.57 20.35 18.32
CA SER A 32 14.83 19.18 17.48
C SER A 32 16.31 19.07 17.14
N VAL A 33 16.82 17.83 17.08
CA VAL A 33 18.17 17.49 16.61
C VAL A 33 18.30 17.69 15.10
N SER A 34 17.24 17.36 14.35
CA SER A 34 17.13 17.62 12.91
C SER A 34 15.67 17.76 12.48
N LEU A 35 15.46 18.36 11.31
CA LEU A 35 14.21 18.34 10.56
C LEU A 35 14.48 17.73 9.18
N GLU A 36 13.76 16.67 8.83
CA GLU A 36 13.75 16.09 7.48
C GLU A 36 12.36 16.33 6.85
N ARG A 37 12.32 16.58 5.54
CA ARG A 37 11.08 16.73 4.76
C ARG A 37 11.01 15.58 3.76
N GLN A 38 10.00 14.73 3.86
CA GLN A 38 9.87 13.53 3.03
C GLN A 38 8.47 13.44 2.41
N PRO A 39 8.33 13.00 1.14
CA PRO A 39 7.01 12.70 0.56
C PRO A 39 6.36 11.52 1.28
N GLY A 40 5.09 11.65 1.67
CA GLY A 40 4.36 10.65 2.45
C GLY A 40 2.84 10.74 2.32
N GLY A 41 2.13 10.24 3.33
CA GLY A 41 0.69 9.96 3.26
C GLY A 41 0.39 8.64 2.53
N LYS A 42 -0.62 7.92 3.02
CA LYS A 42 -0.84 6.52 2.67
C LYS A 42 -1.17 6.30 1.19
N GLY A 43 -1.92 7.21 0.57
CA GLY A 43 -2.23 7.14 -0.86
C GLY A 43 -0.97 7.25 -1.73
N ALA A 44 -0.15 8.29 -1.49
CA ALA A 44 1.13 8.48 -2.17
C ALA A 44 2.08 7.28 -1.97
N ASN A 45 2.20 6.76 -0.74
CA ASN A 45 3.02 5.59 -0.42
C ASN A 45 2.58 4.35 -1.22
N GLN A 46 1.26 4.06 -1.25
CA GLN A 46 0.71 2.92 -1.99
C GLN A 46 0.86 3.09 -3.51
N ALA A 47 0.74 4.32 -4.02
CA ALA A 47 0.97 4.62 -5.44
C ALA A 47 2.43 4.41 -5.85
N ALA A 48 3.38 4.96 -5.09
CA ALA A 48 4.81 4.77 -5.31
C ALA A 48 5.21 3.29 -5.23
N ALA A 49 4.68 2.53 -4.25
CA ALA A 49 4.94 1.10 -4.11
C ALA A 49 4.38 0.25 -5.27
N CYS A 50 3.32 0.69 -5.96
CA CYS A 50 2.82 0.07 -7.18
C CYS A 50 3.68 0.42 -8.41
N ALA A 51 4.07 1.69 -8.58
CA ALA A 51 4.92 2.11 -9.69
C ALA A 51 6.34 1.50 -9.61
N ALA A 52 6.86 1.30 -8.40
CA ALA A 52 8.11 0.55 -8.15
C ALA A 52 8.06 -0.94 -8.55
N LEU A 53 6.86 -1.49 -8.80
CA LEU A 53 6.65 -2.82 -9.43
C LEU A 53 6.32 -2.70 -10.93
N GLU A 54 6.83 -1.67 -11.60
CA GLU A 54 6.70 -1.41 -13.05
C GLU A 54 5.22 -1.44 -13.55
N THR A 55 4.27 -1.23 -12.63
CA THR A 55 2.83 -1.21 -12.89
C THR A 55 2.36 0.21 -13.17
N ARG A 56 1.63 0.40 -14.29
CA ARG A 56 0.94 1.66 -14.59
C ARG A 56 0.03 2.03 -13.40
N THR A 57 0.38 3.11 -12.71
CA THR A 57 -0.31 3.57 -11.51
C THR A 57 -0.71 5.02 -11.68
N VAL A 58 -1.98 5.34 -11.40
CA VAL A 58 -2.51 6.71 -11.44
C VAL A 58 -2.87 7.12 -10.01
N MET A 59 -2.39 8.28 -9.57
CA MET A 59 -2.77 8.88 -8.29
C MET A 59 -3.92 9.86 -8.49
N LEU A 60 -4.97 9.70 -7.70
CA LEU A 60 -6.11 10.59 -7.57
C LEU A 60 -6.18 11.08 -6.12
N GLY A 61 -6.45 12.36 -5.94
CA GLY A 61 -6.35 13.04 -4.65
C GLY A 61 -6.11 14.52 -4.86
N ALA A 62 -5.72 15.24 -3.81
CA ALA A 62 -5.46 16.67 -3.91
C ALA A 62 -4.36 17.14 -2.97
N VAL A 63 -3.63 18.15 -3.43
CA VAL A 63 -2.62 18.90 -2.67
C VAL A 63 -2.97 20.39 -2.70
N GLY A 64 -2.33 21.18 -1.84
CA GLY A 64 -2.41 22.64 -1.91
C GLY A 64 -1.76 23.17 -3.18
N ALA A 65 -2.09 24.41 -3.54
CA ALA A 65 -1.34 25.18 -4.53
C ALA A 65 -0.11 25.82 -3.86
N ASP A 66 0.76 24.98 -3.29
CA ASP A 66 1.91 25.37 -2.46
C ASP A 66 3.15 24.52 -2.77
N GLU A 67 4.29 24.90 -2.18
CA GLU A 67 5.59 24.23 -2.36
C GLU A 67 5.52 22.74 -1.99
N ALA A 68 4.78 22.39 -0.93
CA ALA A 68 4.62 21.00 -0.49
C ALA A 68 3.85 20.17 -1.52
N GLY A 69 2.84 20.75 -2.18
CA GLY A 69 2.09 20.10 -3.25
C GLY A 69 2.96 19.81 -4.48
N GLU A 70 3.82 20.75 -4.86
CA GLU A 70 4.74 20.55 -5.99
C GLU A 70 5.87 19.57 -5.66
N VAL A 71 6.34 19.51 -4.40
CA VAL A 71 7.23 18.42 -3.92
C VAL A 71 6.53 17.06 -4.04
N MET A 72 5.28 16.93 -3.61
CA MET A 72 4.51 15.68 -3.71
C MET A 72 4.31 15.22 -5.16
N ARG A 73 3.91 16.13 -6.06
CA ARG A 73 3.80 15.83 -7.50
C ARG A 73 5.12 15.36 -8.08
N SER A 74 6.20 16.09 -7.80
CA SER A 74 7.53 15.83 -8.35
C SER A 74 8.07 14.47 -7.93
N ALA A 75 7.93 14.13 -6.64
CA ALA A 75 8.38 12.85 -6.10
C ALA A 75 7.60 11.65 -6.67
N LEU A 76 6.27 11.76 -6.76
CA LEU A 76 5.42 10.70 -7.34
C LEU A 76 5.67 10.55 -8.84
N SER A 77 5.79 11.65 -9.59
CA SER A 77 6.12 11.62 -11.01
C SER A 77 7.50 11.02 -11.27
N ALA A 78 8.51 11.35 -10.46
CA ALA A 78 9.84 10.74 -10.51
C ALA A 78 9.83 9.24 -10.15
N SER A 79 8.86 8.80 -9.36
CA SER A 79 8.62 7.39 -9.02
C SER A 79 7.84 6.62 -10.10
N GLY A 80 7.47 7.27 -11.22
CA GLY A 80 6.71 6.64 -12.31
C GLY A 80 5.19 6.60 -12.12
N VAL A 81 4.65 7.38 -11.18
CA VAL A 81 3.21 7.51 -10.96
C VAL A 81 2.64 8.61 -11.86
N ASP A 82 1.52 8.32 -12.53
CA ASP A 82 0.74 9.31 -13.25
C ASP A 82 -0.02 10.21 -12.25
N VAL A 83 0.42 11.47 -12.14
CA VAL A 83 -0.14 12.47 -11.22
C VAL A 83 -1.06 13.49 -11.90
N ALA A 84 -1.43 13.28 -13.16
CA ALA A 84 -2.27 14.23 -13.91
C ALA A 84 -3.69 14.41 -13.30
N ALA A 85 -4.15 13.44 -12.51
CA ALA A 85 -5.43 13.48 -11.80
C ALA A 85 -5.34 14.02 -10.35
N VAL A 86 -4.16 14.46 -9.88
CA VAL A 86 -4.01 15.09 -8.56
C VAL A 86 -4.37 16.57 -8.66
N ARG A 87 -5.45 17.02 -8.00
CA ARG A 87 -5.86 18.43 -8.03
C ARG A 87 -4.93 19.32 -7.18
N GLY A 88 -4.75 20.58 -7.60
CA GLY A 88 -4.21 21.65 -6.76
C GLY A 88 -5.34 22.49 -6.15
N GLN A 89 -5.25 22.84 -4.87
CA GLN A 89 -6.25 23.63 -4.16
C GLN A 89 -5.69 24.99 -3.73
N SER A 90 -6.20 26.07 -4.31
CA SER A 90 -5.84 27.43 -3.89
C SER A 90 -6.39 27.75 -2.49
N GLY A 91 -5.57 28.35 -1.63
CA GLY A 91 -5.99 28.78 -0.29
C GLY A 91 -6.09 27.68 0.77
N VAL A 92 -5.72 26.43 0.43
CA VAL A 92 -5.65 25.30 1.36
C VAL A 92 -4.24 24.71 1.30
N ALA A 93 -3.64 24.43 2.46
CA ALA A 93 -2.32 23.81 2.53
C ALA A 93 -2.37 22.33 2.08
N THR A 94 -1.28 21.84 1.50
CA THR A 94 -1.04 20.40 1.34
C THR A 94 -1.06 19.71 2.71
N GLY A 95 -1.56 18.47 2.74
CA GLY A 95 -1.55 17.65 3.95
C GLY A 95 -0.15 17.47 4.51
N GLN A 96 -0.01 17.36 5.82
CA GLN A 96 1.27 17.28 6.51
C GLN A 96 1.19 16.30 7.67
N ALA A 97 2.26 15.53 7.88
CA ALA A 97 2.45 14.71 9.08
C ALA A 97 3.59 15.32 9.91
N TYR A 98 3.31 15.72 11.15
CA TYR A 98 4.35 16.14 12.10
C TYR A 98 4.77 14.91 12.90
N ILE A 99 5.95 14.38 12.58
CA ILE A 99 6.46 13.12 13.09
C ILE A 99 7.63 13.40 14.05
N HIS A 100 7.44 13.19 15.35
CA HIS A 100 8.55 13.24 16.31
C HIS A 100 9.16 11.84 16.42
N VAL A 101 10.49 11.73 16.37
CA VAL A 101 11.21 10.44 16.50
C VAL A 101 12.26 10.53 17.60
N ALA A 102 12.15 9.66 18.60
CA ALA A 102 13.09 9.55 19.72
C ALA A 102 14.26 8.58 19.40
N PRO A 103 15.36 8.57 20.19
CA PRO A 103 16.57 7.79 19.88
C PRO A 103 16.40 6.27 19.95
N ASP A 104 15.36 5.79 20.63
CA ASP A 104 14.92 4.39 20.71
C ASP A 104 14.08 3.93 19.51
N GLY A 105 13.62 4.88 18.67
CA GLY A 105 12.72 4.63 17.54
C GLY A 105 11.24 4.79 17.86
N GLU A 106 10.86 5.12 19.10
CA GLU A 106 9.49 5.53 19.40
C GLU A 106 9.15 6.84 18.67
N ASN A 107 7.89 6.99 18.29
CA ASN A 107 7.43 8.14 17.52
C ASN A 107 6.00 8.56 17.87
N THR A 108 5.70 9.84 17.64
CA THR A 108 4.33 10.37 17.65
C THR A 108 4.06 11.09 16.34
N ILE A 109 2.85 10.91 15.80
CA ILE A 109 2.44 11.46 14.50
C ILE A 109 1.18 12.29 14.69
N THR A 110 1.24 13.57 14.33
CA THR A 110 0.07 14.45 14.23
C THR A 110 -0.20 14.74 12.76
N LEU A 111 -1.39 14.37 12.27
CA LEU A 111 -1.80 14.62 10.88
C LEU A 111 -2.59 15.93 10.76
N HIS A 112 -2.13 16.83 9.89
CA HIS A 112 -2.93 17.91 9.33
C HIS A 112 -3.44 17.49 7.95
N GLY A 113 -4.73 17.19 7.84
CA GLY A 113 -5.31 16.65 6.60
C GLY A 113 -5.22 17.58 5.38
N GLY A 114 -5.27 18.91 5.59
CA GLY A 114 -5.13 19.92 4.53
C GLY A 114 -6.04 19.65 3.33
N ALA A 115 -5.49 19.80 2.12
CA ALA A 115 -6.17 19.58 0.85
C ALA A 115 -6.77 18.17 0.68
N ASN A 116 -6.29 17.14 1.39
CA ASN A 116 -6.88 15.80 1.37
C ASN A 116 -8.33 15.81 1.88
N GLN A 117 -8.68 16.71 2.81
CA GLN A 117 -10.05 16.89 3.29
C GLN A 117 -10.95 17.64 2.31
N GLY A 118 -10.37 18.30 1.31
CA GLY A 118 -11.07 18.90 0.17
C GLY A 118 -11.27 17.95 -1.02
N VAL A 119 -10.86 16.68 -0.91
CA VAL A 119 -11.10 15.64 -1.92
C VAL A 119 -12.60 15.29 -1.99
N GLY A 120 -13.14 15.13 -3.19
CA GLY A 120 -14.57 14.90 -3.39
C GLY A 120 -14.96 14.70 -4.84
N GLU A 121 -16.04 15.37 -5.27
CA GLU A 121 -16.67 15.14 -6.57
C GLU A 121 -15.76 15.43 -7.80
N ALA A 122 -14.70 16.23 -7.64
CA ALA A 122 -13.70 16.40 -8.71
C ALA A 122 -12.90 15.10 -8.93
N GLU A 123 -12.39 14.51 -7.85
CA GLU A 123 -11.62 13.27 -7.87
C GLU A 123 -12.51 12.07 -8.21
N LEU A 124 -13.78 12.04 -7.77
CA LEU A 124 -14.74 11.01 -8.14
C LEU A 124 -15.06 11.03 -9.65
N ARG A 125 -15.12 12.20 -10.29
CA ARG A 125 -15.24 12.29 -11.77
C ARG A 125 -13.98 11.81 -12.47
N ALA A 126 -12.80 12.19 -12.00
CA ALA A 126 -11.53 11.71 -12.54
C ALA A 126 -11.37 10.18 -12.40
N LEU A 127 -11.78 9.62 -11.25
CA LEU A 127 -11.88 8.17 -11.02
C LEU A 127 -12.79 7.54 -12.07
N SER A 128 -14.02 8.06 -12.20
CA SER A 128 -15.03 7.54 -13.14
C SER A 128 -14.51 7.49 -14.59
N ALA A 129 -13.74 8.50 -15.01
CA ALA A 129 -13.10 8.54 -16.32
C ALA A 129 -11.93 7.56 -16.47
N ALA A 130 -11.25 7.18 -15.38
CA ALA A 130 -10.08 6.29 -15.41
C ALA A 130 -10.43 4.79 -15.25
N LEU A 131 -11.57 4.45 -14.63
CA LEU A 131 -11.98 3.09 -14.26
C LEU A 131 -11.91 2.09 -15.42
N HIS A 132 -12.29 2.49 -16.64
CA HIS A 132 -12.26 1.61 -17.82
C HIS A 132 -10.85 1.11 -18.22
N SER A 133 -9.79 1.67 -17.62
CA SER A 133 -8.39 1.31 -17.86
C SER A 133 -7.72 0.59 -16.67
N ALA A 134 -8.49 0.33 -15.61
CA ALA A 134 -8.02 -0.18 -14.33
C ALA A 134 -8.36 -1.67 -14.12
N GLN A 135 -7.64 -2.30 -13.20
CA GLN A 135 -8.03 -3.59 -12.59
C GLN A 135 -8.18 -3.50 -11.08
N VAL A 136 -7.51 -2.55 -10.43
CA VAL A 136 -7.52 -2.37 -8.97
C VAL A 136 -7.72 -0.90 -8.64
N LEU A 137 -8.57 -0.64 -7.65
CA LEU A 137 -8.64 0.62 -6.90
C LEU A 137 -8.09 0.37 -5.49
N LEU A 138 -7.10 1.15 -5.07
CA LEU A 138 -6.61 1.21 -3.69
C LEU A 138 -7.20 2.43 -2.97
N LEU A 139 -7.76 2.22 -1.77
CA LEU A 139 -8.34 3.24 -0.90
C LEU A 139 -7.73 3.20 0.51
N GLN A 140 -7.72 4.35 1.19
CA GLN A 140 -7.30 4.50 2.60
C GLN A 140 -8.18 5.53 3.32
N LEU A 141 -8.16 5.60 4.65
CA LEU A 141 -9.08 6.44 5.45
C LEU A 141 -8.55 7.87 5.73
N GLU A 142 -7.56 8.35 4.98
CA GLU A 142 -6.99 9.70 5.11
C GLU A 142 -7.70 10.78 4.25
N ILE A 143 -8.75 10.39 3.52
CA ILE A 143 -9.66 11.28 2.77
C ILE A 143 -11.11 11.13 3.28
N PRO A 144 -12.04 12.07 3.01
CA PRO A 144 -13.40 12.03 3.54
C PRO A 144 -14.13 10.71 3.23
N LEU A 145 -14.59 10.03 4.29
CA LEU A 145 -15.20 8.69 4.21
C LEU A 145 -16.34 8.55 3.18
N PRO A 146 -17.25 9.53 2.96
CA PRO A 146 -18.25 9.44 1.89
C PRO A 146 -17.66 9.29 0.47
N VAL A 147 -16.46 9.81 0.24
CA VAL A 147 -15.74 9.68 -1.03
C VAL A 147 -15.22 8.25 -1.19
N ASN A 148 -14.70 7.63 -0.14
CA ASN A 148 -14.29 6.22 -0.15
C ASN A 148 -15.48 5.29 -0.45
N VAL A 149 -16.64 5.54 0.17
CA VAL A 149 -17.89 4.79 -0.09
C VAL A 149 -18.27 4.89 -1.58
N GLU A 150 -18.37 6.10 -2.11
CA GLU A 150 -18.80 6.32 -3.50
C GLU A 150 -17.75 5.85 -4.53
N ALA A 151 -16.45 5.94 -4.20
CA ALA A 151 -15.37 5.42 -5.02
C ALA A 151 -15.38 3.89 -5.11
N ALA A 152 -15.54 3.21 -3.97
CA ALA A 152 -15.69 1.75 -3.92
C ALA A 152 -16.89 1.31 -4.76
N ARG A 153 -18.06 1.94 -4.57
CA ARG A 153 -19.29 1.67 -5.32
C ARG A 153 -19.13 1.85 -6.83
N ARG A 154 -18.50 2.95 -7.29
CA ARG A 154 -18.23 3.20 -8.72
C ARG A 154 -17.25 2.17 -9.30
N ALA A 155 -16.18 1.83 -8.59
CA ALA A 155 -15.23 0.81 -9.01
C ALA A 155 -15.87 -0.59 -9.10
N ARG A 156 -16.65 -0.96 -8.09
CA ARG A 156 -17.39 -2.22 -8.04
C ARG A 156 -18.36 -2.37 -9.21
N ALA A 157 -19.12 -1.32 -9.52
CA ALA A 157 -20.02 -1.27 -10.68
C ALA A 157 -19.28 -1.36 -12.03
N ALA A 158 -18.01 -0.94 -12.09
CA ALA A 158 -17.16 -1.06 -13.27
C ALA A 158 -16.39 -2.41 -13.36
N GLY A 159 -16.57 -3.33 -12.41
CA GLY A 159 -15.84 -4.61 -12.36
C GLY A 159 -14.38 -4.48 -11.92
N VAL A 160 -14.00 -3.35 -11.32
CA VAL A 160 -12.65 -3.09 -10.78
C VAL A 160 -12.57 -3.59 -9.35
N THR A 161 -11.53 -4.36 -9.02
CA THR A 161 -11.32 -4.90 -7.66
C THR A 161 -11.01 -3.78 -6.68
N VAL A 162 -11.74 -3.72 -5.57
CA VAL A 162 -11.53 -2.69 -4.52
C VAL A 162 -10.74 -3.26 -3.35
N ILE A 163 -9.60 -2.63 -3.04
CA ILE A 163 -8.79 -2.93 -1.87
C ILE A 163 -8.81 -1.72 -0.92
N LEU A 164 -9.10 -1.95 0.35
CA LEU A 164 -9.14 -0.92 1.39
C LEU A 164 -8.11 -1.21 2.49
N ASP A 165 -7.22 -0.25 2.69
CA ASP A 165 -6.38 -0.12 3.89
C ASP A 165 -7.21 0.65 4.95
N PRO A 166 -7.70 0.02 6.03
CA PRO A 166 -8.60 0.68 6.98
C PRO A 166 -7.80 1.53 7.99
N ALA A 167 -7.01 2.46 7.47
CA ALA A 167 -5.95 3.17 8.16
C ALA A 167 -5.99 4.67 7.81
N PRO A 168 -5.87 5.59 8.79
CA PRO A 168 -5.76 5.36 10.23
C PRO A 168 -6.97 4.62 10.81
N ALA A 169 -6.77 3.96 11.94
CA ALA A 169 -7.76 3.09 12.56
C ALA A 169 -9.06 3.86 12.92
N THR A 170 -10.21 3.23 12.63
CA THR A 170 -11.55 3.71 12.98
C THR A 170 -12.31 2.61 13.71
N GLU A 171 -13.24 2.98 14.59
CA GLU A 171 -14.07 2.02 15.34
C GLU A 171 -15.12 1.33 14.44
N VAL A 172 -15.61 2.02 13.41
CA VAL A 172 -16.70 1.56 12.54
C VAL A 172 -16.44 1.90 11.08
N LEU A 173 -16.56 0.88 10.22
CA LEU A 173 -16.65 1.04 8.77
C LEU A 173 -18.12 0.95 8.33
N PRO A 174 -18.61 1.81 7.40
CA PRO A 174 -19.98 1.72 6.91
C PRO A 174 -20.22 0.36 6.22
N PRO A 175 -21.31 -0.38 6.51
CA PRO A 175 -21.59 -1.67 5.88
C PRO A 175 -21.65 -1.62 4.35
N GLN A 176 -22.04 -0.47 3.79
CA GLN A 176 -22.03 -0.19 2.35
C GLN A 176 -20.60 -0.25 1.76
N LEU A 177 -19.61 0.30 2.46
CA LEU A 177 -18.21 0.23 2.05
C LEU A 177 -17.68 -1.21 2.12
N LEU A 178 -18.03 -1.95 3.18
CA LEU A 178 -17.62 -3.36 3.33
C LEU A 178 -18.18 -4.27 2.22
N ALA A 179 -19.41 -4.01 1.76
CA ALA A 179 -20.04 -4.76 0.67
C ALA A 179 -19.34 -4.54 -0.68
N ASP A 180 -18.92 -3.30 -0.98
CA ASP A 180 -18.22 -2.95 -2.22
C ASP A 180 -16.72 -3.30 -2.21
N VAL A 181 -16.08 -3.34 -1.03
CA VAL A 181 -14.68 -3.80 -0.84
C VAL A 181 -14.54 -5.30 -1.10
N ASP A 182 -13.52 -5.69 -1.86
CA ASP A 182 -13.19 -7.10 -2.12
C ASP A 182 -12.07 -7.63 -1.21
N ILE A 183 -11.14 -6.76 -0.81
CA ILE A 183 -10.02 -7.11 0.10
C ILE A 183 -9.84 -5.99 1.13
N LEU A 184 -9.88 -6.33 2.42
CA LEU A 184 -9.53 -5.44 3.53
C LEU A 184 -8.14 -5.80 4.07
N THR A 185 -7.24 -4.82 4.24
CA THR A 185 -5.83 -5.07 4.60
C THR A 185 -5.39 -4.44 5.94
N PRO A 186 -6.09 -4.67 7.08
CA PRO A 186 -5.73 -4.05 8.35
C PRO A 186 -4.38 -4.55 8.88
N ASN A 187 -3.67 -3.75 9.67
CA ASN A 187 -2.67 -4.26 10.61
C ASN A 187 -3.30 -4.71 11.95
N GLU A 188 -2.50 -5.32 12.82
CA GLU A 188 -2.97 -5.81 14.14
C GLU A 188 -3.62 -4.70 14.99
N HIS A 189 -3.13 -3.46 14.98
CA HIS A 189 -3.76 -2.36 15.74
C HIS A 189 -5.08 -1.91 15.12
N GLU A 190 -5.14 -1.75 13.80
CA GLU A 190 -6.37 -1.40 13.06
C GLU A 190 -7.45 -2.48 13.23
N ALA A 191 -7.06 -3.76 13.21
CA ALA A 191 -7.95 -4.89 13.45
C ALA A 191 -8.49 -4.89 14.89
N VAL A 192 -7.66 -4.56 15.89
CA VAL A 192 -8.11 -4.36 17.29
C VAL A 192 -9.13 -3.23 17.39
N THR A 193 -8.93 -2.10 16.72
CA THR A 193 -9.89 -0.97 16.77
C THR A 193 -11.22 -1.29 16.08
N LEU A 194 -11.19 -1.99 14.94
CA LEU A 194 -12.39 -2.37 14.17
C LEU A 194 -13.24 -3.48 14.81
N THR A 195 -12.68 -4.24 15.75
CA THR A 195 -13.32 -5.44 16.31
C THR A 195 -13.36 -5.51 17.82
N GLY A 196 -12.44 -4.85 18.52
CA GLY A 196 -12.17 -5.06 19.95
C GLY A 196 -11.38 -6.34 20.26
N GLU A 197 -11.12 -7.21 19.28
CA GLU A 197 -10.41 -8.47 19.48
C GLU A 197 -8.90 -8.26 19.53
N LYS A 198 -8.26 -8.76 20.60
CA LYS A 198 -6.81 -8.67 20.79
C LYS A 198 -6.02 -9.79 20.09
N ASP A 199 -6.70 -10.84 19.69
CA ASP A 199 -6.12 -11.94 18.91
C ASP A 199 -6.35 -11.73 17.41
N ALA A 200 -5.32 -12.01 16.61
CA ALA A 200 -5.35 -11.77 15.16
C ALA A 200 -6.25 -12.75 14.40
N HIS A 201 -6.46 -13.97 14.90
CA HIS A 201 -7.40 -14.92 14.28
C HIS A 201 -8.84 -14.52 14.59
N ALA A 202 -9.14 -14.21 15.85
CA ALA A 202 -10.45 -13.72 16.29
C ALA A 202 -10.85 -12.42 15.55
N ALA A 203 -9.92 -11.45 15.44
CA ALA A 203 -10.17 -10.21 14.71
C ALA A 203 -10.45 -10.47 13.22
N ALA A 204 -9.71 -11.36 12.57
CA ALA A 204 -9.95 -11.70 11.16
C ALA A 204 -11.31 -12.40 10.96
N ILE A 205 -11.69 -13.34 11.83
CA ILE A 205 -12.99 -14.01 11.81
C ILE A 205 -14.12 -12.98 11.96
N ARG A 206 -14.01 -12.09 12.95
CA ARG A 206 -15.03 -11.06 13.21
C ARG A 206 -15.16 -10.04 12.06
N LEU A 207 -14.08 -9.72 11.36
CA LEU A 207 -14.14 -8.91 10.12
C LEU A 207 -14.82 -9.66 8.96
N PHE A 208 -14.58 -10.97 8.83
CA PHE A 208 -15.25 -11.81 7.84
C PHE A 208 -16.76 -11.93 8.13
N GLU A 209 -17.15 -12.10 9.40
CA GLU A 209 -18.55 -12.11 9.86
C GLU A 209 -19.26 -10.76 9.65
N GLN A 210 -18.53 -9.64 9.66
CA GLN A 210 -19.04 -8.32 9.26
C GLN A 210 -19.27 -8.17 7.74
N GLY A 211 -19.01 -9.22 6.94
CA GLY A 211 -19.27 -9.27 5.50
C GLY A 211 -18.05 -9.01 4.60
N VAL A 212 -16.84 -8.91 5.16
CA VAL A 212 -15.62 -8.70 4.36
C VAL A 212 -15.25 -9.98 3.59
N LYS A 213 -15.23 -9.91 2.26
CA LYS A 213 -15.01 -11.08 1.39
C LYS A 213 -13.63 -11.73 1.55
N ASN A 214 -12.58 -10.91 1.71
CA ASN A 214 -11.22 -11.35 1.98
C ASN A 214 -10.55 -10.42 3.00
N VAL A 215 -10.05 -10.96 4.10
CA VAL A 215 -9.29 -10.23 5.12
C VAL A 215 -7.81 -10.61 5.00
N ILE A 216 -6.92 -9.63 4.81
CA ILE A 216 -5.46 -9.84 4.86
C ILE A 216 -4.88 -9.05 6.02
N LEU A 217 -4.76 -9.69 7.19
CA LEU A 217 -4.31 -9.02 8.42
C LEU A 217 -2.78 -9.01 8.51
N LYS A 218 -2.19 -7.81 8.57
CA LYS A 218 -0.75 -7.54 8.59
C LYS A 218 -0.20 -7.59 10.02
N ARG A 219 0.70 -8.54 10.29
CA ARG A 219 1.25 -8.90 11.61
C ARG A 219 2.74 -8.56 11.77
N GLY A 220 3.22 -7.54 11.07
CA GLY A 220 4.62 -7.09 11.11
C GLY A 220 5.63 -8.22 10.80
N SER A 221 6.51 -8.51 11.75
CA SER A 221 7.51 -9.59 11.65
C SER A 221 6.90 -11.01 11.68
N ARG A 222 5.62 -11.17 12.04
CA ARG A 222 4.84 -12.41 11.87
C ARG A 222 4.18 -12.51 10.48
N GLY A 223 4.52 -11.58 9.57
CA GLY A 223 4.04 -11.50 8.19
C GLY A 223 2.54 -11.20 8.11
N ALA A 224 1.73 -12.13 7.60
CA ALA A 224 0.30 -11.92 7.38
C ALA A 224 -0.56 -13.17 7.61
N LEU A 225 -1.87 -12.94 7.67
CA LEU A 225 -2.95 -13.92 7.77
C LEU A 225 -3.97 -13.64 6.64
N LEU A 226 -4.45 -14.66 5.93
CA LEU A 226 -5.59 -14.56 5.00
C LEU A 226 -6.77 -15.33 5.61
N LEU A 227 -7.94 -14.70 5.61
CA LEU A 227 -9.23 -15.38 5.76
C LEU A 227 -10.17 -15.00 4.61
N ASN A 228 -10.78 -16.00 4.00
CA ASN A 228 -11.99 -15.91 3.18
C ASN A 228 -12.79 -17.21 3.27
N ALA A 229 -13.91 -17.30 2.56
CA ALA A 229 -14.83 -18.45 2.61
C ALA A 229 -14.20 -19.83 2.23
N GLU A 230 -13.06 -19.83 1.55
CA GLU A 230 -12.38 -21.03 1.05
C GLU A 230 -11.04 -21.31 1.77
N ASN A 231 -10.43 -20.30 2.41
CA ASN A 231 -9.05 -20.33 2.90
C ASN A 231 -8.92 -19.63 4.25
N PHE A 232 -8.35 -20.34 5.23
CA PHE A 232 -7.64 -19.75 6.37
C PHE A 232 -6.18 -20.18 6.30
N ARG A 233 -5.24 -19.23 6.24
CA ARG A 233 -3.82 -19.51 5.98
C ARG A 233 -2.89 -18.48 6.62
N GLU A 234 -1.64 -18.86 6.88
CA GLU A 234 -0.61 -17.98 7.46
C GLU A 234 0.66 -17.86 6.61
N PHE A 235 1.26 -16.66 6.68
CA PHE A 235 2.33 -16.20 5.81
C PHE A 235 3.44 -15.59 6.65
N GLY A 236 4.49 -16.35 6.96
CA GLY A 236 5.62 -15.82 7.74
C GLY A 236 6.42 -14.76 6.97
N ALA A 237 6.85 -13.70 7.65
CA ALA A 237 7.88 -12.80 7.14
C ALA A 237 9.29 -13.40 7.34
N PRO A 238 10.33 -12.94 6.61
CA PRO A 238 11.68 -13.42 6.72
C PRO A 238 12.51 -12.52 7.66
N PRO A 239 13.70 -12.96 8.08
CA PRO A 239 14.67 -12.06 8.69
C PRO A 239 15.11 -10.98 7.70
N VAL A 240 14.77 -9.72 8.00
CA VAL A 240 15.27 -8.52 7.32
C VAL A 240 15.77 -7.52 8.38
N ALA A 241 16.85 -6.80 8.08
CA ALA A 241 17.35 -5.76 8.97
C ALA A 241 16.41 -4.53 8.88
N VAL A 242 15.69 -4.23 9.97
CA VAL A 242 14.73 -3.13 10.02
C VAL A 242 15.46 -1.83 10.36
N VAL A 243 15.44 -0.87 9.42
CA VAL A 243 15.96 0.50 9.62
C VAL A 243 14.82 1.48 9.95
N SER A 244 13.63 1.22 9.41
CA SER A 244 12.37 1.90 9.76
C SER A 244 11.20 1.00 9.37
N THR A 245 10.06 1.15 10.05
CA THR A 245 8.78 0.49 9.74
C THR A 245 7.74 1.43 9.10
N VAL A 246 8.02 2.73 9.03
CA VAL A 246 7.15 3.74 8.40
C VAL A 246 6.94 3.39 6.92
N GLY A 247 5.70 3.47 6.44
CA GLY A 247 5.33 3.11 5.07
C GLY A 247 5.37 1.61 4.74
N ALA A 248 5.80 0.72 5.64
CA ALA A 248 5.86 -0.72 5.37
C ALA A 248 4.47 -1.34 5.16
N GLY A 249 3.49 -0.90 5.96
CA GLY A 249 2.09 -1.32 5.85
C GLY A 249 1.38 -0.81 4.59
N ASP A 250 1.86 0.31 4.02
CA ASP A 250 1.41 0.87 2.74
C ASP A 250 2.06 0.11 1.57
N THR A 251 3.38 -0.14 1.67
CA THR A 251 4.15 -0.92 0.70
C THR A 251 3.62 -2.35 0.56
N PHE A 252 3.03 -2.91 1.62
CA PHE A 252 2.36 -4.21 1.60
C PHE A 252 1.15 -4.25 0.64
N ASN A 253 0.39 -3.15 0.51
CA ASN A 253 -0.85 -3.08 -0.25
C ASN A 253 -0.66 -2.97 -1.79
N ARG A 254 0.59 -3.06 -2.27
CA ARG A 254 0.95 -2.98 -3.69
C ARG A 254 0.39 -4.15 -4.52
N ARG A 255 0.04 -3.89 -5.79
CA ARG A 255 -0.41 -4.92 -6.74
C ARG A 255 0.67 -5.98 -7.00
N PRO A 256 0.36 -7.29 -6.99
CA PRO A 256 1.34 -8.32 -7.35
C PRO A 256 1.63 -8.43 -8.86
N GLY A 257 2.90 -8.26 -9.29
CA GLY A 257 3.45 -8.90 -10.50
C GLY A 257 4.29 -8.05 -11.48
N GLU A 258 5.46 -8.60 -11.84
CA GLU A 258 6.42 -8.23 -12.92
C GLU A 258 7.45 -7.11 -12.79
N CYS A 259 8.73 -7.48 -13.03
CA CYS A 259 9.86 -6.64 -13.49
C CYS A 259 10.99 -7.54 -14.11
N PRO A 260 12.11 -7.02 -14.65
CA PRO A 260 13.24 -7.80 -15.21
C PRO A 260 14.55 -7.77 -14.37
N GLY A 261 15.62 -8.43 -14.85
CA GLY A 261 16.85 -8.74 -14.09
C GLY A 261 17.77 -7.58 -13.64
N THR A 262 18.86 -7.94 -12.95
CA THR A 262 19.77 -7.06 -12.20
C THR A 262 21.18 -6.95 -12.79
N ARG A 263 21.76 -5.75 -12.77
CA ARG A 263 23.21 -5.49 -12.65
C ARG A 263 23.44 -4.50 -11.49
N PRO A 264 24.57 -4.57 -10.76
CA PRO A 264 24.88 -3.62 -9.69
C PRO A 264 25.53 -2.33 -10.24
N ASP A 265 25.18 -1.19 -9.64
CA ASP A 265 26.01 0.01 -9.61
C ASP A 265 25.95 0.59 -8.19
N HIS A 266 27.07 1.13 -7.70
CA HIS A 266 27.27 1.53 -6.31
C HIS A 266 27.18 3.05 -6.14
N ARG A 267 26.04 3.67 -6.50
CA ARG A 267 25.89 5.14 -6.45
C ARG A 267 24.46 5.72 -6.38
N SER A 268 23.55 5.16 -5.57
CA SER A 268 22.34 5.87 -5.12
C SER A 268 21.67 5.20 -3.92
N GLY A 269 21.01 5.99 -3.06
CA GLY A 269 20.41 5.54 -1.80
C GLY A 269 18.97 5.02 -1.92
N HIS A 270 18.64 4.28 -2.98
CA HIS A 270 17.27 3.83 -3.25
C HIS A 270 17.19 2.31 -3.41
N VAL A 271 16.28 1.66 -2.67
CA VAL A 271 16.08 0.20 -2.69
C VAL A 271 14.81 -0.14 -3.46
N VAL A 272 14.96 -0.65 -4.68
CA VAL A 272 13.87 -1.13 -5.56
C VAL A 272 14.18 -2.56 -6.01
N CYS A 273 13.17 -3.45 -6.05
CA CYS A 273 13.38 -4.89 -6.20
C CYS A 273 12.44 -5.52 -7.26
N ARG A 274 12.92 -6.52 -8.02
CA ARG A 274 12.41 -6.86 -9.37
C ARG A 274 11.99 -8.35 -9.61
N ALA A 275 10.97 -8.57 -10.48
CA ALA A 275 10.49 -9.81 -11.16
C ALA A 275 9.34 -10.67 -10.55
N GLY A 276 8.36 -11.23 -11.31
CA GLY A 276 8.11 -11.40 -12.77
C GLY A 276 6.59 -11.70 -13.08
N ARG A 277 6.13 -11.86 -14.36
CA ARG A 277 4.71 -12.19 -14.75
C ARG A 277 4.51 -13.61 -15.31
N GLN A 278 3.30 -14.15 -15.19
CA GLN A 278 2.38 -14.35 -16.33
C GLN A 278 0.93 -14.58 -15.86
N SER A 279 -0.03 -14.57 -16.79
CA SER A 279 -1.50 -14.60 -16.58
C SER A 279 -2.11 -15.81 -17.32
N ALA A 280 -3.39 -16.19 -17.22
CA ALA A 280 -4.58 -15.56 -16.65
C ALA A 280 -5.60 -16.63 -16.18
N GLY A 281 -6.68 -16.21 -15.50
CA GLY A 281 -7.76 -17.11 -15.05
C GLY A 281 -7.42 -17.81 -13.72
N LEU A 282 -8.23 -17.56 -12.69
CA LEU A 282 -8.01 -18.16 -11.38
C LEU A 282 -8.52 -19.61 -11.34
N PRO A 283 -7.72 -20.63 -10.98
CA PRO A 283 -6.24 -20.72 -10.98
C PRO A 283 -5.74 -21.73 -12.06
N PRO A 284 -4.50 -21.59 -12.57
CA PRO A 284 -3.29 -21.92 -11.80
C PRO A 284 -2.26 -20.80 -11.88
N GLY A 285 -2.06 -20.08 -10.77
CA GLY A 285 -1.24 -18.87 -10.77
C GLY A 285 -1.60 -17.84 -9.70
N TRP A 286 -2.60 -18.13 -8.86
CA TRP A 286 -3.11 -17.18 -7.88
C TRP A 286 -2.07 -16.70 -6.85
N ILE A 287 -1.35 -17.51 -6.05
CA ILE A 287 -0.41 -18.63 -6.33
C ILE A 287 0.61 -18.26 -7.44
N ARG A 288 1.32 -17.12 -7.37
CA ARG A 288 2.16 -16.72 -6.22
C ARG A 288 1.42 -16.23 -4.98
N ALA A 289 0.39 -15.38 -5.09
CA ALA A 289 -0.45 -14.72 -4.05
C ALA A 289 0.27 -13.95 -2.93
N PHE A 290 1.54 -14.23 -2.61
CA PHE A 290 1.81 -14.88 -1.31
C PHE A 290 3.29 -15.09 -1.09
N ALA A 291 3.96 -15.60 -2.13
CA ALA A 291 5.40 -15.79 -2.22
C ALA A 291 6.20 -14.46 -2.27
N HIS A 292 5.64 -13.39 -1.67
CA HIS A 292 6.32 -12.20 -1.16
C HIS A 292 5.46 -11.35 -0.19
N ALA A 293 4.69 -11.96 0.72
CA ALA A 293 4.17 -11.27 1.93
C ALA A 293 5.28 -10.91 2.95
N ALA A 294 6.53 -10.87 2.48
CA ALA A 294 7.72 -11.31 3.20
C ALA A 294 9.01 -10.90 2.44
N GLY A 295 9.71 -11.85 1.81
CA GLY A 295 11.05 -11.65 1.21
C GLY A 295 11.53 -12.89 0.46
N TYR A 296 11.64 -12.82 -0.88
CA TYR A 296 12.00 -13.99 -1.71
C TYR A 296 12.67 -13.63 -3.04
N ARG A 297 13.46 -14.57 -3.57
CA ARG A 297 13.83 -14.66 -4.99
C ARG A 297 14.01 -16.13 -5.40
N ILE A 298 13.28 -16.61 -6.42
CA ILE A 298 13.46 -17.94 -7.03
C ILE A 298 13.29 -17.85 -8.55
N LEU A 299 14.14 -18.59 -9.28
CA LEU A 299 14.19 -18.82 -10.73
C LEU A 299 13.50 -20.19 -11.05
N SER A 300 13.07 -20.54 -12.27
CA SER A 300 13.89 -20.61 -13.49
C SER A 300 13.08 -20.73 -14.79
N HIS A 301 13.79 -20.77 -15.92
CA HIS A 301 13.27 -20.92 -17.28
C HIS A 301 12.63 -22.29 -17.56
N ARG A 302 11.66 -22.31 -18.49
CA ARG A 302 11.69 -23.28 -19.60
C ARG A 302 12.35 -22.61 -20.80
N GLY A 303 13.31 -23.31 -21.40
CA GLY A 303 13.98 -22.91 -22.64
C GLY A 303 14.58 -24.15 -23.29
N SER A 304 14.14 -24.47 -24.51
CA SER A 304 14.60 -25.65 -25.24
C SER A 304 15.97 -25.38 -25.88
N LEU A 305 16.99 -26.12 -25.46
CA LEU A 305 18.28 -26.22 -26.14
C LEU A 305 18.64 -27.70 -26.35
N THR A 306 19.38 -27.97 -27.42
CA THR A 306 19.66 -29.32 -27.94
C THR A 306 20.61 -30.11 -27.06
N LEU A 307 20.44 -31.45 -27.09
CA LEU A 307 21.40 -32.43 -26.54
C LEU A 307 22.82 -32.18 -27.11
N PRO A 308 23.85 -32.49 -26.31
CA PRO A 308 24.50 -33.78 -26.54
C PRO A 308 24.84 -34.59 -25.28
N SER A 309 24.69 -35.91 -25.43
CA SER A 309 25.52 -36.99 -24.87
C SER A 309 25.82 -37.12 -23.36
N HIS A 310 25.42 -38.30 -22.85
CA HIS A 310 26.05 -39.14 -21.82
C HIS A 310 25.71 -39.02 -20.31
N GLN A 311 25.49 -40.24 -19.79
CA GLN A 311 25.52 -40.75 -18.41
C GLN A 311 24.30 -40.55 -17.50
N GLN A 312 24.10 -41.57 -16.66
CA GLN A 312 22.99 -41.80 -15.73
C GLN A 312 23.36 -41.17 -14.36
N VAL A 313 22.52 -41.17 -13.31
CA VAL A 313 22.29 -42.34 -12.43
C VAL A 313 21.15 -42.05 -11.45
N LEU A 314 20.28 -43.07 -11.29
CA LEU A 314 19.35 -43.41 -10.19
C LEU A 314 18.39 -42.37 -9.55
N ILE A 315 17.19 -42.92 -9.27
CA ILE A 315 16.18 -42.43 -8.33
C ILE A 315 16.35 -43.24 -7.04
N GLU A 316 16.15 -42.63 -5.86
CA GLU A 316 15.54 -43.36 -4.73
C GLU A 316 14.86 -42.40 -3.74
N ASN A 317 13.91 -42.93 -2.96
CA ASN A 317 13.02 -42.14 -2.08
C ASN A 317 13.45 -42.24 -0.61
N SER A 318 13.18 -41.17 0.16
CA SER A 318 12.80 -41.22 1.59
C SER A 318 12.08 -39.93 1.96
#